data_AF-A0A345H682-F1
#
_entry.id   AF-A0A345H682-F1
#
_cell.length_a   1.000
_cell.length_b   1.000
_cell.length_c   1.000
_cell.angle_alpha   90.00
_cell.angle_beta   90.00
_cell.angle_gamma   90.00
#
_symmetry.space_group_name_H-M   'P 1'
#
loop_
_entity.id
_entity.type
_entity.pdbx_description
1 polymer ?
#
loop_
_entity_poly.entity_id
_entity_poly.type
_entity_poly.pdbx_seq_one_letter_code
_entity_poly.pdbx_strand_id
1 'polypeptide(L)'
;MQQNLNKRNHHLAYCKICHYRDYDNSKGITCVLTKAIANFENECPSMQLDFEALEGIQIDIQNEIVTLVKKNYLLKYIKKQYYFKPNYPYKANYHSKENTHGLKIKTSREGSVWTILSFLGFIILLSIGFNAETYFYKVLSNFLAVLAFIFLLIRLMIDYYTPKKILLTTDEFGVTIREKRFFWHDIVDYRVLYRSGDEKGYFQLILGTINEGVQTIDLTNVDITKAQLLEILKLNRKDYLTRYERNLPDVF
;
A
#
# COMPACT_ATOMS: atom_id res chain seq x y z
N MET A 1 16.55 -6.52 16.13
CA MET A 1 15.26 -6.73 16.82
C MET A 1 14.08 -6.95 15.86
N GLN A 2 13.91 -6.19 14.77
CA GLN A 2 12.79 -6.34 13.82
C GLN A 2 12.65 -7.72 13.14
N GLN A 3 13.76 -8.40 12.80
CA GLN A 3 13.70 -9.72 12.15
C GLN A 3 13.00 -10.80 13.01
N ASN A 4 13.17 -10.76 14.33
CA ASN A 4 12.58 -11.75 15.24
C ASN A 4 11.07 -11.52 15.45
N LEU A 5 10.62 -10.26 15.40
CA LEU A 5 9.20 -9.90 15.48
C LEU A 5 8.44 -10.37 14.24
N ASN A 6 9.01 -10.19 13.05
CA ASN A 6 8.42 -10.65 11.79
C ASN A 6 8.25 -12.17 11.77
N LYS A 7 9.25 -12.94 12.25
CA LYS A 7 9.16 -14.41 12.33
C LYS A 7 8.08 -14.88 13.30
N ARG A 8 7.92 -14.22 14.45
CA ARG A 8 6.86 -14.56 15.40
C ARG A 8 5.46 -14.27 14.84
N ASN A 9 5.25 -13.08 14.26
CA ASN A 9 3.97 -12.73 13.64
C ASN A 9 3.63 -13.70 12.51
N HIS A 10 4.62 -14.00 11.66
CA HIS A 10 4.51 -15.01 10.61
C HIS A 10 3.94 -16.34 11.12
N HIS A 11 4.49 -16.88 12.21
CA HIS A 11 4.04 -18.14 12.79
C HIS A 11 2.66 -18.05 13.45
N LEU A 12 2.39 -16.94 14.14
CA LEU A 12 1.13 -16.74 14.85
C LEU A 12 -0.08 -16.74 13.90
N ALA A 13 0.05 -16.19 12.69
CA ALA A 13 -1.02 -16.23 11.69
C ALA A 13 -1.44 -17.67 11.38
N TYR A 14 -0.46 -18.54 11.12
CA TYR A 14 -0.70 -19.97 10.89
C TYR A 14 -1.34 -20.66 12.10
N CYS A 15 -0.83 -20.39 13.30
CA CYS A 15 -1.31 -21.05 14.51
C CYS A 15 -2.75 -20.65 14.88
N LYS A 16 -3.13 -19.37 14.69
CA LYS A 16 -4.47 -18.87 15.02
C LYS A 16 -5.58 -19.58 14.24
N ILE A 17 -5.30 -19.97 13.00
CA ILE A 17 -6.25 -20.65 12.11
C ILE A 17 -5.97 -22.16 12.01
N CYS A 18 -5.11 -22.71 12.85
CA CYS A 18 -4.81 -24.14 12.85
C CYS A 18 -5.79 -24.90 13.77
N HIS A 19 -6.23 -26.08 13.33
CA HIS A 19 -7.04 -27.01 14.11
C HIS A 19 -6.29 -27.54 15.33
N TYR A 20 -4.97 -27.74 15.20
CA TYR A 20 -4.10 -28.21 16.27
C TYR A 20 -3.58 -27.10 17.19
N ARG A 21 -4.31 -25.99 17.33
CA ARG A 21 -3.93 -24.92 18.26
C ARG A 21 -4.33 -25.28 19.69
N ASP A 22 -3.46 -24.94 20.63
CA ASP A 22 -3.67 -25.09 22.07
C ASP A 22 -3.26 -23.79 22.77
N TYR A 23 -3.82 -23.51 23.94
CA TYR A 23 -3.52 -22.28 24.70
C TYR A 23 -2.84 -22.62 26.02
N ASP A 24 -1.63 -22.10 26.20
CA ASP A 24 -0.85 -22.18 27.42
C ASP A 24 -0.72 -20.77 28.02
N ASN A 25 -1.06 -20.61 29.30
CA ASN A 25 -1.06 -19.31 29.98
C ASN A 25 0.34 -18.64 30.01
N SER A 26 1.41 -19.42 29.97
CA SER A 26 2.80 -18.94 30.01
C SER A 26 3.39 -18.72 28.60
N LYS A 27 3.01 -19.55 27.63
CA LYS A 27 3.60 -19.57 26.28
C LYS A 27 2.72 -18.95 25.19
N GLY A 28 1.43 -18.75 25.46
CA GLY A 28 0.42 -18.35 24.49
C GLY A 28 -0.04 -19.51 23.62
N ILE A 29 -0.16 -19.28 22.30
CA ILE A 29 -0.60 -20.33 21.36
C ILE A 29 0.53 -21.35 21.15
N THR A 30 0.24 -22.61 21.41
CA THR A 30 1.12 -23.76 21.18
C THR A 30 0.46 -24.77 20.23
N CYS A 31 1.24 -25.71 19.71
CA CYS A 31 0.71 -26.80 18.89
C CYS A 31 0.37 -28.01 19.75
N VAL A 32 -0.85 -28.57 19.61
CA VAL A 32 -1.28 -29.78 20.32
C VAL A 32 -0.33 -30.96 20.07
N LEU A 33 0.21 -31.07 18.85
CA LEU A 33 1.07 -32.20 18.44
C LEU A 33 2.45 -32.17 19.10
N THR A 34 3.04 -30.98 19.27
CA THR A 34 4.42 -30.82 19.77
C THR A 34 4.50 -30.23 21.17
N LYS A 35 3.39 -29.68 21.69
CA LYS A 35 3.30 -28.92 22.94
C LYS A 35 4.32 -27.77 23.04
N ALA A 36 4.72 -27.25 21.88
CA ALA A 36 5.70 -26.18 21.73
C ALA A 36 5.13 -24.99 20.95
N ILE A 37 5.77 -23.84 21.10
CA ILE A 37 5.52 -22.65 20.28
C ILE A 37 5.98 -22.95 18.85
N ALA A 38 5.25 -22.44 17.86
CA ALA A 38 5.61 -22.62 16.46
C ALA A 38 7.01 -22.10 16.13
N ASN A 39 7.81 -22.98 15.54
CA ASN A 39 9.15 -22.69 15.04
C ASN A 39 9.36 -23.41 13.71
N PHE A 40 8.87 -22.82 12.63
CA PHE A 40 9.15 -23.24 11.26
C PHE A 40 9.83 -22.10 10.50
N GLU A 41 10.20 -22.33 9.24
CA GLU A 41 10.77 -21.27 8.39
C GLU A 41 9.70 -20.66 7.50
N ASN A 42 9.07 -21.50 6.67
CA ASN A 42 8.12 -21.04 5.64
C ASN A 42 6.68 -21.43 5.99
N GLU A 43 6.41 -22.71 6.15
CA GLU A 43 5.07 -23.22 6.45
C GLU A 43 5.15 -24.34 7.50
N CYS A 44 4.04 -24.60 8.17
CA CYS A 44 3.91 -25.75 9.06
C CYS A 44 3.41 -26.97 8.26
N PRO A 45 4.21 -28.02 8.05
CA PRO A 45 3.82 -29.17 7.22
C PRO A 45 2.63 -29.94 7.77
N SER A 46 2.45 -29.90 9.10
CA SER A 46 1.35 -30.58 9.80
C SER A 46 0.15 -29.67 10.05
N MET A 47 0.13 -28.47 9.45
CA MET A 47 -0.99 -27.55 9.61
C MET A 47 -2.25 -28.18 9.03
N GLN A 48 -3.32 -28.16 9.82
CA GLN A 48 -4.67 -28.38 9.34
C GLN A 48 -5.47 -27.11 9.59
N LEU A 49 -6.09 -26.59 8.54
CA LEU A 49 -6.86 -25.36 8.63
C LEU A 49 -8.16 -25.61 9.42
N ASP A 50 -8.38 -24.78 10.44
CA ASP A 50 -9.66 -24.65 11.13
C ASP A 50 -10.50 -23.59 10.41
N PHE A 51 -11.45 -24.07 9.61
CA PHE A 51 -12.32 -23.21 8.81
C PHE A 51 -13.24 -22.34 9.69
N GLU A 52 -13.69 -22.83 10.84
CA GLU A 52 -14.57 -22.08 11.73
C GLU A 52 -13.80 -20.91 12.36
N ALA A 53 -12.56 -21.14 12.79
CA ALA A 53 -11.69 -20.09 13.30
C ALA A 53 -11.36 -19.03 12.25
N LEU A 54 -11.03 -19.46 11.03
CA LEU A 54 -10.75 -18.54 9.93
C LEU A 54 -11.99 -17.71 9.58
N GLU A 55 -13.16 -18.33 9.53
CA GLU A 55 -14.43 -17.64 9.25
C GLU A 55 -14.77 -16.61 10.33
N GLY A 56 -14.60 -16.96 11.61
CA GLY A 56 -14.79 -16.02 12.71
C GLY A 56 -13.89 -14.79 12.57
N ILE A 57 -12.59 -15.00 12.30
CA ILE A 57 -11.62 -13.93 12.09
C ILE A 57 -12.00 -13.06 10.88
N GLN A 58 -12.45 -13.68 9.79
CA GLN A 58 -12.89 -12.95 8.61
C GLN A 58 -14.10 -12.06 8.89
N ILE A 59 -15.08 -12.55 9.64
CA ILE A 59 -16.26 -11.77 10.05
C ILE A 59 -15.84 -10.59 10.94
N ASP A 60 -14.98 -10.82 11.93
CA ASP A 60 -14.49 -9.79 12.83
C ASP A 60 -13.75 -8.68 12.07
N ILE A 61 -12.82 -9.07 11.19
CA ILE A 61 -12.09 -8.15 10.32
C ILE A 61 -13.05 -7.34 9.44
N GLN A 62 -14.06 -7.98 8.84
CA GLN A 62 -15.01 -7.27 7.99
C GLN A 62 -15.84 -6.26 8.76
N ASN A 63 -16.31 -6.63 9.96
CA ASN A 63 -17.01 -5.71 10.86
C ASN A 63 -16.12 -4.54 11.29
N GLU A 64 -14.84 -4.79 11.54
CA GLU A 64 -13.87 -3.75 11.88
C GLU A 64 -13.63 -2.81 10.68
N ILE A 65 -13.50 -3.33 9.44
CA ILE A 65 -13.42 -2.53 8.23
C ILE A 65 -14.67 -1.66 8.07
N VAL A 66 -15.86 -2.25 8.21
CA VAL A 66 -17.14 -1.50 8.11
C VAL A 66 -17.18 -0.39 9.15
N THR A 67 -16.80 -0.68 10.39
CA THR A 67 -16.78 0.29 11.50
C THR A 67 -15.78 1.41 11.23
N LEU A 68 -14.57 1.06 10.79
CA LEU A 68 -13.53 2.02 10.44
C LEU A 68 -13.99 2.94 9.31
N VAL A 69 -14.63 2.38 8.29
CA VAL A 69 -15.14 3.16 7.15
C VAL A 69 -16.25 4.10 7.60
N LYS A 70 -17.25 3.61 8.35
CA LYS A 70 -18.36 4.43 8.86
C LYS A 70 -17.90 5.54 9.80
N LYS A 71 -16.87 5.29 10.61
CA LYS A 71 -16.32 6.26 11.58
C LYS A 71 -15.53 7.37 10.89
N ASN A 72 -14.67 7.02 9.95
CA ASN A 72 -13.71 7.95 9.36
C ASN A 72 -14.24 8.64 8.10
N TYR A 73 -15.30 8.11 7.49
CA TYR A 73 -15.84 8.61 6.25
C TYR A 73 -17.35 8.79 6.32
N LEU A 74 -17.80 9.96 5.89
CA LEU A 74 -19.21 10.25 5.74
C LEU A 74 -19.77 9.40 4.58
N LEU A 75 -20.56 8.36 4.90
CA LEU A 75 -21.10 7.40 3.93
C LEU A 75 -21.81 8.05 2.74
N LYS A 76 -22.45 9.20 2.95
CA LYS A 76 -23.10 10.00 1.89
C LYS A 76 -22.14 10.41 0.75
N TYR A 77 -20.84 10.50 1.02
CA TYR A 77 -19.82 10.94 0.07
C TYR A 77 -18.97 9.80 -0.49
N ILE A 78 -19.03 8.61 0.10
CA ILE A 78 -18.42 7.42 -0.50
C ILE A 78 -19.43 6.84 -1.49
N LYS A 79 -19.30 7.21 -2.75
CA LYS A 79 -20.00 6.51 -3.83
C LYS A 79 -19.45 5.07 -3.90
N LYS A 80 -20.29 4.08 -4.22
CA LYS A 80 -19.87 2.68 -4.39
C LYS A 80 -18.64 2.52 -5.31
N GLN A 81 -18.52 3.37 -6.34
CA GLN A 81 -17.37 3.44 -7.25
C GLN A 81 -16.03 3.89 -6.60
N TYR A 82 -16.04 4.31 -5.34
CA TYR A 82 -14.90 4.78 -4.56
C TYR A 82 -14.47 3.75 -3.51
N TYR A 83 -15.21 2.66 -3.40
CA TYR A 83 -14.93 1.57 -2.48
C TYR A 83 -15.00 0.25 -3.25
N PHE A 84 -13.85 -0.37 -3.47
CA PHE A 84 -13.76 -1.56 -4.30
C PHE A 84 -13.61 -2.81 -3.43
N LYS A 85 -14.55 -3.73 -3.58
CA LYS A 85 -14.41 -5.15 -3.19
C LYS A 85 -13.68 -5.89 -4.32
N PRO A 86 -12.80 -6.86 -4.03
CA PRO A 86 -11.97 -7.57 -5.03
C PRO A 86 -12.69 -8.35 -6.15
N ASN A 87 -14.03 -8.38 -6.20
CA ASN A 87 -14.78 -9.17 -7.18
C ASN A 87 -15.02 -8.45 -8.52
N TYR A 88 -14.46 -7.25 -8.74
CA TYR A 88 -14.59 -6.57 -10.03
C TYR A 88 -13.67 -7.16 -11.10
N PRO A 89 -14.16 -7.42 -12.33
CA PRO A 89 -13.31 -7.83 -13.44
C PRO A 89 -12.35 -6.69 -13.81
N TYR A 90 -11.06 -6.99 -13.89
CA TYR A 90 -10.03 -6.07 -14.37
C TYR A 90 -9.24 -6.71 -15.51
N LYS A 91 -8.68 -5.88 -16.40
CA LYS A 91 -7.75 -6.35 -17.42
C LYS A 91 -6.45 -6.74 -16.73
N ALA A 92 -6.13 -8.03 -16.76
CA ALA A 92 -4.96 -8.58 -16.08
C ALA A 92 -3.67 -8.03 -16.71
N ASN A 93 -2.80 -7.42 -15.90
CA ASN A 93 -1.44 -7.08 -16.27
C ASN A 93 -0.46 -8.21 -15.90
N TYR A 94 -0.86 -9.10 -15.00
CA TYR A 94 -0.06 -10.19 -14.46
C TYR A 94 -0.80 -11.51 -14.67
N HIS A 95 -0.15 -12.46 -15.33
CA HIS A 95 -0.76 -13.75 -15.66
C HIS A 95 -0.62 -14.82 -14.55
N SER A 96 0.31 -14.64 -13.60
CA SER A 96 0.55 -15.58 -12.50
C SER A 96 1.09 -14.85 -11.27
N LYS A 97 1.07 -15.51 -10.11
CA LYS A 97 1.61 -14.96 -8.86
C LYS A 97 3.12 -14.75 -8.93
N GLU A 98 3.84 -15.62 -9.62
CA GLU A 98 5.30 -15.54 -9.79
C GLU A 98 5.69 -14.25 -10.53
N ASN A 99 4.88 -13.85 -11.52
CA ASN A 99 5.08 -12.59 -12.25
C ASN A 99 4.87 -11.33 -11.38
N THR A 100 4.27 -11.50 -10.20
CA THR A 100 4.10 -10.42 -9.24
C THR A 100 5.18 -10.41 -8.16
N HIS A 101 6.13 -11.35 -8.14
CA HIS A 101 7.23 -11.39 -7.19
C HIS A 101 8.41 -10.53 -7.66
N GLY A 102 9.13 -9.92 -6.73
CA GLY A 102 10.27 -9.05 -7.03
C GLY A 102 9.89 -7.67 -7.58
N LEU A 103 8.60 -7.30 -7.59
CA LEU A 103 8.18 -5.97 -8.03
C LEU A 103 8.74 -4.92 -7.05
N LYS A 104 9.27 -3.83 -7.61
CA LYS A 104 9.78 -2.68 -6.86
C LYS A 104 9.07 -1.43 -7.34
N ILE A 105 8.00 -1.06 -6.63
CA ILE A 105 7.17 0.07 -6.99
C ILE A 105 7.65 1.30 -6.23
N LYS A 106 8.00 2.30 -7.04
CA LYS A 106 8.60 3.55 -6.60
C LYS A 106 7.50 4.56 -6.27
N THR A 107 7.87 5.63 -5.59
CA THR A 107 6.98 6.77 -5.43
C THR A 107 6.62 7.40 -6.79
N SER A 108 5.38 7.82 -6.97
CA SER A 108 4.96 8.58 -8.14
C SER A 108 5.73 9.91 -8.16
N ARG A 109 6.11 10.37 -9.37
CA ARG A 109 6.83 11.63 -9.50
C ARG A 109 5.82 12.76 -9.36
N GLU A 110 5.70 13.32 -8.17
CA GLU A 110 5.14 14.65 -8.07
C GLU A 110 6.13 15.60 -8.76
N GLY A 111 5.70 16.27 -9.82
CA GLY A 111 6.40 17.47 -10.27
C GLY A 111 6.46 18.38 -9.05
N SER A 112 7.67 18.68 -8.56
CA SER A 112 7.79 19.55 -7.40
C SER A 112 7.10 20.86 -7.76
N VAL A 113 6.09 21.26 -7.00
CA VAL A 113 5.40 22.55 -7.19
C VAL A 113 6.44 23.67 -7.28
N TRP A 114 7.54 23.54 -6.55
CA TRP A 114 8.73 24.39 -6.63
C TRP A 114 9.38 24.46 -8.01
N THR A 115 9.47 23.35 -8.76
CA THR A 115 10.01 23.33 -10.12
C THR A 115 9.11 24.11 -11.07
N ILE A 116 7.78 23.97 -10.94
CA ILE A 116 6.80 24.75 -11.73
C ILE A 116 6.89 26.24 -11.36
N LEU A 117 6.91 26.57 -10.08
CA LEU A 117 7.05 27.95 -9.59
C LEU A 117 8.37 28.58 -10.05
N SER A 118 9.46 27.82 -10.04
CA SER A 118 10.77 28.27 -10.52
C SER A 118 10.75 28.56 -12.02
N PHE A 119 10.06 27.72 -12.80
CA PHE A 119 9.89 27.93 -14.24
C PHE A 119 9.04 29.17 -14.55
N LEU A 120 7.95 29.37 -13.81
CA LEU A 120 7.12 30.58 -13.92
C LEU A 120 7.90 31.84 -13.56
N GLY A 121 8.65 31.81 -12.45
CA GLY A 121 9.52 32.92 -12.04
C GLY A 121 10.55 33.28 -13.12
N PHE A 122 11.15 32.27 -13.75
CA PHE A 122 12.07 32.47 -14.87
C PHE A 122 11.39 33.17 -16.08
N ILE A 123 10.19 32.75 -16.47
CA ILE A 123 9.43 33.38 -17.57
C ILE A 123 9.09 34.85 -17.25
N ILE A 124 8.71 35.14 -16.00
CA ILE A 124 8.40 36.51 -15.55
C ILE A 124 9.65 37.39 -15.64
N LEU A 125 10.80 36.92 -15.16
CA LEU A 125 12.06 37.66 -15.21
C LEU A 125 12.49 37.97 -16.65
N LEU A 126 12.36 36.99 -17.56
CA LEU A 126 12.61 37.22 -18.99
C LEU A 126 11.67 38.29 -19.56
N SER A 127 10.38 38.19 -19.25
CA SER A 127 9.36 39.14 -19.73
C SER A 127 9.65 40.58 -19.27
N ILE A 128 10.09 40.75 -18.03
CA ILE A 128 10.51 42.07 -17.51
C ILE A 128 11.75 42.56 -18.25
N GLY A 129 12.76 41.71 -18.46
CA GLY A 129 13.99 42.10 -19.15
C GLY A 129 13.79 42.50 -20.61
N PHE A 130 12.84 41.88 -21.31
CA PHE A 130 12.49 42.28 -22.67
C PHE A 130 11.78 43.62 -22.74
N ASN A 131 10.95 43.95 -21.75
CA ASN A 131 10.09 45.15 -21.76
C ASN A 131 10.66 46.34 -20.97
N ALA A 132 11.76 46.17 -20.23
CA ALA A 132 12.33 47.25 -19.43
C ALA A 132 12.93 48.37 -20.30
N GLU A 133 12.43 49.59 -20.12
CA GLU A 133 12.92 50.78 -20.84
C GLU A 133 14.29 51.25 -20.37
N THR A 134 14.57 51.12 -19.07
CA THR A 134 15.87 51.53 -18.52
C THR A 134 16.93 50.44 -18.68
N TYR A 135 18.13 50.84 -19.09
CA TYR A 135 19.26 49.92 -19.28
C TYR A 135 19.60 49.13 -18.01
N PHE A 136 19.59 49.78 -16.84
CA PHE A 136 19.92 49.12 -15.57
C PHE A 136 18.97 47.96 -15.24
N TYR A 137 17.65 48.18 -15.28
CA TYR A 137 16.68 47.12 -14.98
C TYR A 137 16.73 45.99 -16.01
N LYS A 138 17.02 46.30 -17.28
CA LYS A 138 17.20 45.29 -18.33
C LYS A 138 18.41 44.38 -18.07
N VAL A 139 19.56 44.95 -17.71
CA VAL A 139 20.76 44.15 -17.39
C VAL A 139 20.55 43.33 -16.12
N LEU A 140 19.98 43.93 -15.07
CA LEU A 140 19.74 43.25 -13.80
C LEU A 140 18.75 42.08 -13.93
N SER A 141 17.62 42.29 -14.60
CA SER A 141 16.61 41.25 -14.81
C SER A 141 17.14 40.08 -15.66
N ASN A 142 17.91 40.36 -16.72
CA ASN A 142 18.56 39.32 -17.51
C ASN A 142 19.57 38.51 -16.69
N PHE A 143 20.38 39.18 -15.86
CA PHE A 143 21.30 38.49 -14.95
C PHE A 143 20.56 37.56 -13.97
N LEU A 144 19.48 38.05 -13.35
CA LEU A 144 18.63 37.24 -12.46
C LEU A 144 17.94 36.08 -13.19
N ALA A 145 17.51 36.28 -14.44
CA ALA A 145 16.92 35.22 -15.26
C ALA A 145 17.93 34.10 -15.55
N VAL A 146 19.19 34.44 -15.85
CA VAL A 146 20.26 33.45 -16.03
C VAL A 146 20.50 32.66 -14.74
N LEU A 147 20.56 33.32 -13.59
CA LEU A 147 20.69 32.63 -12.30
C LEU A 147 19.50 31.70 -12.03
N ALA A 148 18.27 32.18 -12.23
CA ALA A 148 17.07 31.38 -12.07
C ALA A 148 17.07 30.14 -13.00
N PHE A 149 17.54 30.31 -14.24
CA PHE A 149 17.70 29.21 -15.18
C PHE A 149 18.73 28.18 -14.71
N ILE A 150 19.89 28.63 -14.21
CA ILE A 150 20.93 27.74 -13.65
C ILE A 150 20.35 26.94 -12.46
N PHE A 151 19.66 27.60 -11.53
CA PHE A 151 19.02 26.91 -10.40
C PHE A 151 17.95 25.91 -10.85
N LEU A 152 17.16 26.26 -11.87
CA LEU A 152 16.18 25.35 -12.47
C LEU A 152 16.85 24.13 -13.10
N LEU A 153 17.97 24.30 -13.82
CA LEU A 153 18.75 23.19 -14.37
C LEU A 153 19.33 22.31 -13.28
N ILE A 154 19.93 22.89 -12.24
CA ILE A 154 20.44 22.14 -11.08
C ILE A 154 19.31 21.34 -10.44
N ARG A 155 18.14 21.95 -10.24
CA ARG A 155 16.99 21.28 -9.65
C ARG A 155 16.47 20.13 -10.53
N LEU A 156 16.37 20.34 -11.84
CA LEU A 156 16.00 19.30 -12.79
C LEU A 156 17.00 18.13 -12.76
N MET A 157 18.30 18.43 -12.65
CA MET A 157 19.34 17.42 -12.49
C MET A 157 19.18 16.65 -11.18
N ILE A 158 18.97 17.33 -10.05
CA ILE A 158 18.71 16.67 -8.76
C ILE A 158 17.48 15.77 -8.86
N ASP A 159 16.36 16.28 -9.39
CA ASP A 159 15.11 15.52 -9.53
C ASP A 159 15.24 14.35 -10.52
N TYR A 160 16.19 14.41 -11.46
CA TYR A 160 16.50 13.34 -12.40
C TYR A 160 17.38 12.26 -11.79
N TYR A 161 18.43 12.65 -11.04
CA TYR A 161 19.40 11.72 -10.46
C TYR A 161 19.03 11.20 -9.07
N THR A 162 18.09 11.84 -8.35
CA THR A 162 17.67 11.36 -7.03
C THR A 162 16.90 10.04 -7.20
N PRO A 163 17.40 8.92 -6.64
CA PRO A 163 16.73 7.64 -6.78
C PRO A 163 15.38 7.70 -6.08
N LYS A 164 14.32 7.31 -6.78
CA LYS A 164 12.98 7.25 -6.19
C LYS A 164 12.96 6.26 -5.02
N LYS A 165 12.43 6.69 -3.88
CA LYS A 165 12.20 5.79 -2.74
C LYS A 165 11.25 4.67 -3.17
N ILE A 166 11.64 3.43 -2.90
CA ILE A 166 10.79 2.25 -3.10
C ILE A 166 9.78 2.24 -1.95
N LEU A 167 8.49 2.30 -2.28
CA LEU A 167 7.42 2.35 -1.28
C LEU A 167 6.69 1.02 -1.14
N LEU A 168 6.68 0.21 -2.20
CA LEU A 168 6.06 -1.10 -2.20
C LEU A 168 7.01 -2.10 -2.88
N THR A 169 7.26 -3.22 -2.21
CA THR A 169 7.95 -4.38 -2.79
C THR A 169 7.16 -5.65 -2.54
N THR A 170 7.26 -6.60 -3.45
CA THR A 170 6.64 -7.91 -3.32
C THR A 170 7.68 -9.00 -3.43
N ASP A 171 7.46 -10.11 -2.73
CA ASP A 171 8.24 -11.33 -2.84
C ASP A 171 7.33 -12.55 -2.65
N GLU A 172 7.92 -13.73 -2.60
CA GLU A 172 7.21 -15.01 -2.48
C GLU A 172 6.38 -15.14 -1.19
N PHE A 173 6.75 -14.41 -0.12
CA PHE A 173 6.09 -14.55 1.18
C PHE A 173 5.18 -13.38 1.54
N GLY A 174 5.37 -12.20 0.94
CA GLY A 174 4.54 -11.06 1.26
C GLY A 174 4.74 -9.80 0.41
N VAL A 175 4.04 -8.75 0.85
CA VAL A 175 4.22 -7.37 0.38
C VAL A 175 4.81 -6.52 1.50
N THR A 176 5.85 -5.75 1.19
CA THR A 176 6.40 -4.75 2.10
C THR A 176 5.98 -3.37 1.62
N ILE A 177 5.23 -2.64 2.44
CA ILE A 177 4.74 -1.29 2.16
C ILE A 177 5.29 -0.33 3.22
N ARG A 178 6.01 0.71 2.81
CA ARG A 178 6.65 1.70 3.72
C ARG A 178 7.42 1.02 4.87
N GLU A 179 8.24 0.02 4.54
CA GLU A 179 9.08 -0.76 5.47
C GLU A 179 8.32 -1.74 6.39
N LYS A 180 6.98 -1.77 6.34
CA LYS A 180 6.15 -2.75 7.05
C LYS A 180 5.80 -3.93 6.14
N ARG A 181 6.07 -5.15 6.60
CA ARG A 181 5.82 -6.39 5.84
C ARG A 181 4.48 -6.99 6.22
N PHE A 182 3.72 -7.39 5.21
CA PHE A 182 2.46 -8.14 5.33
C PHE A 182 2.61 -9.46 4.59
N PHE A 183 2.40 -10.57 5.29
CA PHE A 183 2.53 -11.90 4.68
C PHE A 183 1.27 -12.31 3.92
N TRP A 184 1.44 -13.04 2.82
CA TRP A 184 0.33 -13.41 1.96
C TRP A 184 -0.73 -14.29 2.63
N HIS A 185 -0.35 -15.19 3.54
CA HIS A 185 -1.28 -16.01 4.33
C HIS A 185 -1.90 -15.27 5.51
N ASP A 186 -1.36 -14.11 5.89
CA ASP A 186 -1.89 -13.30 6.99
C ASP A 186 -3.02 -12.37 6.48
N ILE A 187 -3.06 -12.07 5.18
CA ILE A 187 -4.09 -11.19 4.59
C ILE A 187 -5.39 -11.97 4.35
N VAL A 188 -6.41 -11.67 5.17
CA VAL A 188 -7.74 -12.29 5.10
C VAL A 188 -8.70 -11.46 4.26
N ASP A 189 -8.58 -10.14 4.31
CA ASP A 189 -9.43 -9.27 3.52
C ASP A 189 -8.71 -8.00 3.10
N TYR A 190 -9.17 -7.37 2.03
CA TYR A 190 -8.64 -6.07 1.61
C TYR A 190 -9.69 -5.26 0.87
N ARG A 191 -9.61 -3.94 1.04
CA ARG A 191 -10.47 -2.96 0.37
C ARG A 191 -9.64 -1.79 -0.12
N VAL A 192 -10.04 -1.24 -1.25
CA VAL A 192 -9.45 -0.02 -1.80
C VAL A 192 -10.45 1.10 -1.66
N LEU A 193 -10.02 2.18 -1.01
CA LEU A 193 -10.76 3.43 -0.93
C LEU A 193 -10.09 4.46 -1.84
N TYR A 194 -10.88 5.08 -2.69
CA TYR A 194 -10.41 6.08 -3.66
C TYR A 194 -11.33 7.29 -3.67
N ARG A 195 -10.83 8.49 -3.41
CA ARG A 195 -11.64 9.71 -3.51
C ARG A 195 -11.25 10.50 -4.74
N SER A 196 -12.14 10.57 -5.73
CA SER A 196 -11.98 11.51 -6.85
C SER A 196 -12.47 12.89 -6.40
N GLY A 197 -11.59 13.89 -6.35
CA GLY A 197 -11.95 15.25 -5.99
C GLY A 197 -10.86 16.00 -5.21
N ASP A 198 -10.00 15.28 -4.51
CA ASP A 198 -8.71 15.84 -4.09
C ASP A 198 -7.81 15.86 -5.31
N GLU A 199 -7.08 16.96 -5.57
CA GLU A 199 -6.28 17.20 -6.79
C GLU A 199 -5.33 16.06 -7.18
N LYS A 200 -5.05 15.15 -6.24
CA LYS A 200 -4.11 14.03 -6.36
C LYS A 200 -4.76 12.64 -6.29
N GLY A 201 -6.08 12.57 -6.16
CA GLY A 201 -6.84 11.31 -6.05
C GLY A 201 -6.40 10.48 -4.85
N TYR A 202 -6.92 10.77 -3.66
CA TYR A 202 -6.62 10.02 -2.44
C TYR A 202 -6.82 8.51 -2.67
N PHE A 203 -5.76 7.72 -2.43
CA PHE A 203 -5.75 6.27 -2.64
C PHE A 203 -5.28 5.58 -1.38
N GLN A 204 -6.19 4.84 -0.74
CA GLN A 204 -5.92 4.11 0.49
C GLN A 204 -6.23 2.62 0.32
N LEU A 205 -5.34 1.78 0.81
CA LEU A 205 -5.54 0.35 0.97
C LEU A 205 -5.89 0.06 2.42
N ILE A 206 -7.00 -0.64 2.64
CA ILE A 206 -7.39 -1.19 3.93
C ILE A 206 -7.09 -2.68 3.88
N LEU A 207 -6.18 -3.16 4.72
CA LEU A 207 -5.82 -4.57 4.84
C LEU A 207 -6.38 -5.13 6.15
N GLY A 208 -7.07 -6.26 6.07
CA GLY A 208 -7.47 -7.07 7.20
C GLY A 208 -6.54 -8.26 7.35
N THR A 209 -5.89 -8.37 8.50
CA THR A 209 -4.90 -9.42 8.80
C THR A 209 -5.28 -10.27 10.01
N ILE A 210 -4.88 -11.55 10.02
CA ILE A 210 -5.12 -12.50 11.13
C ILE A 210 -4.43 -11.99 12.41
N ASN A 211 -3.24 -11.41 12.26
CA ASN A 211 -2.44 -11.01 13.40
C ASN A 211 -2.75 -9.62 13.94
N GLU A 212 -2.79 -8.63 13.05
CA GLU A 212 -2.77 -7.21 13.42
C GLU A 212 -4.12 -6.51 13.19
N GLY A 213 -5.17 -7.28 12.86
CA GLY A 213 -6.51 -6.76 12.59
C GLY A 213 -6.53 -5.89 11.33
N VAL A 214 -7.30 -4.80 11.38
CA VAL A 214 -7.44 -3.86 10.26
C VAL A 214 -6.35 -2.79 10.28
N GLN A 215 -5.68 -2.63 9.14
CA GLN A 215 -4.61 -1.68 8.91
C GLN A 215 -4.95 -0.80 7.72
N THR A 216 -4.76 0.52 7.86
CA THR A 216 -4.96 1.47 6.77
C THR A 216 -3.62 1.98 6.24
N ILE A 217 -3.48 1.98 4.92
CA ILE A 217 -2.22 2.27 4.25
C ILE A 217 -2.49 3.29 3.15
N ASP A 218 -1.90 4.46 3.30
CA ASP A 218 -1.94 5.49 2.26
C ASP A 218 -0.99 5.14 1.12
N LEU A 219 -1.55 5.04 -0.09
CA LEU A 219 -0.86 4.71 -1.33
C LEU A 219 -0.92 5.86 -2.35
N THR A 220 -1.36 7.06 -1.95
CA THR A 220 -1.54 8.22 -2.84
C THR A 220 -0.29 8.54 -3.66
N ASN A 221 0.91 8.38 -3.06
CA ASN A 221 2.19 8.69 -3.72
C ASN A 221 2.91 7.45 -4.26
N VAL A 222 2.21 6.33 -4.47
CA VAL A 222 2.79 5.08 -4.99
C VAL A 222 2.44 4.95 -6.46
N ASP A 223 3.43 4.67 -7.31
CA ASP A 223 3.29 4.53 -8.76
C ASP A 223 2.66 3.17 -9.15
N ILE A 224 1.47 2.90 -8.62
CA ILE A 224 0.70 1.69 -8.89
C ILE A 224 -0.76 2.04 -9.14
N THR A 225 -1.33 1.46 -10.18
CA THR A 225 -2.77 1.61 -10.45
C THR A 225 -3.58 0.74 -9.49
N LYS A 226 -4.82 1.16 -9.20
CA LYS A 226 -5.78 0.38 -8.39
C LYS A 226 -5.94 -1.05 -8.90
N ALA A 227 -6.05 -1.22 -10.22
CA ALA A 227 -6.21 -2.53 -10.85
C ALA A 227 -4.99 -3.43 -10.61
N GLN A 228 -3.78 -2.90 -10.83
CA GLN A 228 -2.54 -3.65 -10.56
C GLN A 228 -2.41 -4.07 -9.09
N LEU A 229 -2.78 -3.20 -8.15
CA LEU A 229 -2.70 -3.54 -6.73
C LEU A 229 -3.67 -4.66 -6.35
N LEU A 230 -4.93 -4.55 -6.78
CA LEU A 230 -5.94 -5.57 -6.54
C LEU A 230 -5.53 -6.90 -7.18
N GLU A 231 -4.91 -6.85 -8.36
CA GLU A 231 -4.38 -8.02 -9.05
C GLU A 231 -3.26 -8.72 -8.28
N ILE A 232 -2.26 -7.96 -7.84
CA ILE A 232 -1.17 -8.48 -6.99
C ILE A 232 -1.74 -9.14 -5.73
N LEU A 233 -2.66 -8.46 -5.03
CA LEU A 233 -3.27 -8.99 -3.80
C LEU A 233 -4.09 -10.25 -4.07
N LYS A 234 -4.86 -10.29 -5.17
CA LYS A 234 -5.67 -11.45 -5.55
C LYS A 234 -4.83 -12.66 -5.91
N LEU A 235 -3.76 -12.47 -6.70
CA LEU A 235 -2.92 -13.58 -7.17
C LEU A 235 -2.07 -14.20 -6.06
N ASN A 236 -1.67 -13.41 -5.06
CA ASN A 236 -0.77 -13.91 -4.00
C ASN A 236 -1.48 -14.40 -2.74
N ARG A 237 -2.69 -13.92 -2.46
CA ARG A 237 -3.46 -14.41 -1.32
C ARG A 237 -3.63 -15.93 -1.46
N LYS A 238 -3.36 -16.67 -0.38
CA LYS A 238 -3.41 -18.14 -0.39
C LYS A 238 -4.82 -18.65 -0.73
N ASP A 239 -4.91 -19.57 -1.69
CA ASP A 239 -6.17 -20.15 -2.20
C ASP A 239 -7.01 -20.85 -1.12
N TYR A 240 -6.39 -21.39 -0.06
CA TYR A 240 -7.17 -22.00 1.02
C TYR A 240 -7.95 -20.97 1.86
N LEU A 241 -7.62 -19.67 1.76
CA LEU A 241 -8.38 -18.58 2.36
C LEU A 241 -9.63 -18.19 1.55
N THR A 242 -9.88 -18.81 0.40
CA THR A 242 -10.98 -18.44 -0.52
C THR A 242 -12.02 -19.55 -0.69
N ARG A 243 -11.93 -20.67 0.07
CA ARG A 243 -12.84 -21.82 -0.11
C ARG A 243 -14.31 -21.51 0.21
N TYR A 244 -14.57 -20.48 1.01
CA TYR A 244 -15.90 -19.98 1.32
C TYR A 244 -15.98 -18.48 1.02
N GLU A 245 -16.33 -18.10 -0.21
CA GLU A 245 -16.79 -16.74 -0.49
C GLU A 245 -18.21 -16.57 0.08
N ARG A 246 -18.33 -16.35 1.40
CA ARG A 246 -19.59 -15.81 1.91
C ARG A 246 -19.76 -14.39 1.40
N ASN A 247 -20.88 -14.15 0.72
CA ASN A 247 -21.33 -12.80 0.38
C ASN A 247 -21.87 -12.11 1.64
N LEU A 248 -20.97 -11.72 2.54
CA LEU A 248 -21.31 -10.83 3.63
C LEU A 248 -21.72 -9.45 3.08
N PRO A 249 -22.70 -8.79 3.71
CA PRO A 249 -23.28 -7.55 3.20
C PRO A 249 -22.19 -6.51 3.01
N ASP A 250 -22.16 -5.93 1.82
CA ASP A 250 -21.27 -4.82 1.52
C ASP A 250 -21.67 -3.61 2.38
N VAL A 251 -20.75 -2.67 2.59
CA VAL A 251 -21.04 -1.41 3.30
C VAL A 251 -22.09 -0.57 2.54
N PHE A 252 -22.39 -0.95 1.27
CA PHE A 252 -23.28 -0.29 0.31
C PHE A 252 -24.28 -1.23 -0.36
#